data_AF-A0A9D6GW24-F1
#
_entry.id   AF-A0A9D6GW24-F1
#
_cell.length_a   1.000
_cell.length_b   1.000
_cell.length_c   1.000
_cell.angle_alpha   90.00
_cell.angle_beta   90.00
_cell.angle_gamma   90.00
#
_symmetry.space_group_name_H-M   'P 1'
#
loop_
_entity.id
_entity.type
_entity.pdbx_description
1 polymer ?
#
loop_
_entity_poly.entity_id
_entity_poly.type
_entity_poly.pdbx_seq_one_letter_code
_entity_poly.pdbx_strand_id
1 'polypeptide(L)' 'MKESLSMYIDFELVTDKAENFFVDFRDDTDFRDNWFYYHFLGDIMRGQSTPDDGFSLRIIEKLNNIEIDPLFDPLSSED' A
#
# COMPACT_ATOMS: atom_id res chain seq x y z
N MET A 1 -11.59 -8.99 -5.68
CA MET A 1 -10.54 -8.03 -5.29
C MET A 1 -10.45 -7.83 -3.78
N LYS A 2 -11.52 -7.40 -3.08
CA LYS A 2 -11.49 -7.23 -1.60
C LYS A 2 -11.08 -8.50 -0.83
N GLU A 3 -11.54 -9.66 -1.29
CA GLU A 3 -11.16 -10.97 -0.72
C GLU A 3 -9.66 -11.26 -0.92
N SER A 4 -9.15 -11.09 -2.13
CA SER A 4 -7.73 -11.24 -2.46
C SER A 4 -6.86 -10.28 -1.63
N LEU A 5 -7.36 -9.08 -1.35
CA LEU A 5 -6.72 -8.10 -0.47
C LEU A 5 -6.60 -8.60 0.97
N SER A 6 -7.72 -9.10 1.52
CA SER A 6 -7.76 -9.63 2.88
C SER A 6 -6.81 -10.82 3.00
N MET A 7 -6.89 -11.76 2.05
CA MET A 7 -5.99 -12.90 2.00
C MET A 7 -4.52 -12.48 1.92
N TYR A 8 -4.19 -11.43 1.15
CA TYR A 8 -2.82 -10.92 1.10
C TYR A 8 -2.37 -10.31 2.43
N ILE A 9 -3.23 -9.51 3.09
CA ILE A 9 -2.96 -8.93 4.43
C ILE A 9 -2.72 -10.02 5.47
N ASP A 10 -3.48 -11.11 5.41
CA ASP A 10 -3.41 -12.23 6.35
C ASP A 10 -2.31 -13.25 5.97
N PHE A 11 -1.52 -13.00 4.93
CA PHE A 11 -0.51 -13.90 4.37
C PHE A 11 -1.05 -15.25 3.86
N GLU A 12 -2.33 -15.29 3.50
CA GLU A 12 -3.05 -16.47 2.99
C GLU A 12 -3.15 -16.48 1.45
N LEU A 13 -2.65 -15.46 0.75
CA LEU A 13 -2.66 -15.41 -0.71
C LEU A 13 -1.63 -16.37 -1.30
N VAL A 14 -2.11 -17.36 -2.05
CA VAL A 14 -1.27 -18.35 -2.76
C VAL A 14 -0.38 -17.67 -3.80
N THR A 15 0.86 -18.13 -3.93
CA THR A 15 1.93 -17.54 -4.78
C THR A 15 1.51 -17.28 -6.22
N ASP A 16 0.82 -18.23 -6.86
CA ASP A 16 0.36 -18.10 -8.26
C ASP A 16 -0.70 -17.00 -8.45
N LYS A 17 -1.37 -16.59 -7.37
CA LYS A 17 -2.33 -15.47 -7.36
C LYS A 17 -1.69 -14.14 -7.00
N ALA A 18 -0.48 -14.15 -6.44
CA ALA A 18 0.22 -12.94 -6.02
C ALA A 18 0.70 -12.11 -7.23
N GLU A 19 1.09 -12.75 -8.32
CA GLU A 19 1.62 -12.05 -9.50
C GLU A 19 0.54 -11.18 -10.17
N ASN A 20 -0.64 -11.74 -10.41
CA ASN A 20 -1.79 -10.98 -10.92
C ASN A 20 -2.34 -9.97 -9.91
N PHE A 21 -2.23 -10.26 -8.61
CA PHE A 21 -2.66 -9.35 -7.56
C PHE A 21 -1.94 -8.00 -7.63
N PHE A 22 -0.62 -7.99 -7.87
CA PHE A 22 0.13 -6.74 -7.98
C PHE A 22 -0.17 -5.96 -9.25
N VAL A 23 -0.47 -6.65 -10.35
CA VAL A 23 -0.92 -6.01 -11.60
C VAL A 23 -2.27 -5.33 -11.37
N ASP A 24 -3.24 -6.04 -10.81
CA ASP A 24 -4.57 -5.50 -10.51
C ASP A 24 -4.48 -4.35 -9.50
N PHE A 25 -3.63 -4.48 -8.46
CA PHE A 25 -3.40 -3.44 -7.46
C PHE A 25 -2.82 -2.15 -8.07
N ARG A 26 -1.95 -2.28 -9.08
CA ARG A 26 -1.35 -1.15 -9.79
C ARG A 26 -2.37 -0.41 -10.65
N ASP A 27 -3.28 -1.11 -11.29
CA ASP A 27 -4.15 -0.50 -12.30
C ASP A 27 -5.51 -0.05 -11.73
N ASP A 28 -5.92 -0.61 -10.58
CA ASP A 28 -7.22 -0.34 -9.97
C ASP A 28 -7.14 0.61 -8.76
N THR A 29 -7.71 1.81 -8.92
CA THR A 29 -7.74 2.84 -7.86
C THR A 29 -8.62 2.43 -6.67
N ASP A 30 -9.79 1.83 -6.92
CA ASP A 30 -10.66 1.36 -5.83
C ASP A 30 -9.96 0.26 -5.02
N PHE A 31 -9.13 -0.56 -5.67
CA PHE A 31 -8.38 -1.60 -5.00
C PHE A 31 -7.34 -1.03 -4.02
N ARG A 32 -6.64 0.04 -4.41
CA ARG A 32 -5.71 0.77 -3.52
C ARG A 32 -6.42 1.47 -2.37
N ASP A 33 -7.59 2.07 -2.61
CA ASP A 33 -8.37 2.70 -1.55
C ASP A 33 -8.80 1.68 -0.50
N ASN A 34 -9.25 0.49 -0.93
CA ASN A 34 -9.60 -0.59 -0.01
C ASN A 34 -8.39 -1.06 0.82
N TRP A 35 -7.18 -1.07 0.24
CA TRP A 35 -5.94 -1.40 0.98
C TRP A 35 -5.68 -0.41 2.11
N PHE A 36 -5.80 0.88 1.80
CA PHE A 36 -5.63 1.94 2.78
C PHE A 36 -6.65 1.80 3.92
N TYR A 37 -7.93 1.59 3.61
CA TYR A 37 -8.97 1.45 4.63
C TYR A 37 -8.78 0.24 5.53
N TYR A 38 -8.35 -0.91 4.98
CA TYR A 38 -8.08 -2.10 5.79
C TYR A 38 -6.92 -1.91 6.77
N HIS A 39 -5.84 -1.23 6.34
CA HIS A 39 -4.72 -0.94 7.24
C HIS A 39 -5.10 0.11 8.29
N PHE A 40 -5.81 1.16 7.88
CA PHE A 40 -6.30 2.21 8.78
C PHE A 40 -7.19 1.64 9.89
N LEU A 41 -8.18 0.82 9.52
CA LEU A 41 -9.05 0.17 10.51
C LEU A 41 -8.25 -0.80 11.39
N GLY A 42 -7.33 -1.57 10.81
CA GLY A 42 -6.45 -2.47 11.55
C GLY A 42 -5.59 -1.76 12.58
N ASP A 43 -5.07 -0.58 12.25
CA ASP A 43 -4.24 0.24 13.15
C ASP A 43 -5.06 0.81 14.30
N ILE A 44 -6.28 1.30 14.02
CA ILE A 44 -7.24 1.69 15.08
C ILE A 44 -7.52 0.52 16.01
N MET A 45 -7.79 -0.67 15.47
CA MET A 45 -8.09 -1.87 16.27
C MET A 45 -6.91 -2.31 17.14
N ARG A 46 -5.68 -2.10 16.67
CA ARG A 46 -4.44 -2.38 17.44
C ARG A 46 -4.12 -1.29 18.47
N GLY A 47 -4.95 -0.24 18.57
CA GLY A 47 -4.72 0.90 19.46
C GLY A 47 -3.52 1.75 19.04
N GLN A 48 -3.09 1.65 17.78
CA GLN A 48 -2.10 2.57 17.23
C GLN A 48 -2.78 3.92 17.04
N SER A 49 -2.14 5.00 17.48
CA SER A 49 -2.58 6.34 17.09
C SER A 49 -2.53 6.40 15.57
N THR A 50 -3.68 6.64 14.94
CA THR A 50 -3.77 6.89 13.50
C THR A 50 -2.68 7.87 13.07
N PRO A 51 -2.16 7.74 11.84
CA PRO A 51 -0.99 8.48 11.40
C PRO A 51 -1.22 9.97 11.65
N ASP A 52 -0.59 10.50 12.70
CA ASP A 52 -0.41 11.94 12.81
C ASP A 52 0.48 12.37 11.63
N ASP A 53 0.45 13.65 11.30
CA ASP A 53 1.18 14.23 10.17
C ASP A 53 2.66 13.77 10.10
N GLY A 54 3.27 13.44 11.24
CA GLY A 54 4.58 12.85 11.40
C GLY A 54 4.77 11.42 10.85
N PHE A 55 3.74 10.59 10.74
CA PHE A 55 3.85 9.26 10.14
C PHE A 55 4.07 9.34 8.63
N SER A 56 3.26 10.16 7.94
CA SER A 56 3.43 10.45 6.52
C SER A 56 4.79 11.09 6.25
N LEU A 57 5.23 12.00 7.12
CA LEU A 57 6.58 12.59 7.04
C LEU A 57 7.69 11.55 7.20
N ARG A 58 7.58 10.60 8.14
CA ARG A 58 8.57 9.51 8.31
C ARG A 58 8.62 8.54 7.13
N ILE A 59 7.49 8.29 6.46
CA ILE A 59 7.46 7.51 5.22
C ILE A 59 8.16 8.28 4.10
N ILE A 60 7.81 9.54 3.89
CA ILE A 60 8.43 10.42 2.87
C ILE A 60 9.95 10.53 3.11
N GLU A 61 10.37 10.71 4.36
CA GLU A 61 11.80 10.79 4.73
C GLU A 61 12.55 9.47 4.44
N LYS A 62 11.91 8.33 4.64
CA LYS A 62 12.47 7.03 4.24
C LYS A 62 12.52 6.86 2.73
N LEU A 63 11.47 7.26 2.02
CA LEU A 63 11.40 7.17 0.55
C LEU A 63 12.45 8.07 -0.13
N ASN A 64 12.73 9.25 0.41
CA ASN A 64 13.78 10.15 -0.09
C ASN A 64 15.19 9.53 -0.10
N ASN A 65 15.43 8.48 0.69
CA ASN A 65 16.73 7.81 0.80
C ASN A 65 16.75 6.43 0.10
N ILE A 66 15.66 6.08 -0.59
CA ILE A 66 15.58 4.88 -1.41
C ILE A 66 15.78 5.31 -2.86
N GLU A 67 16.70 4.65 -3.56
CA GLU A 67 16.84 4.82 -5.01
C GLU A 67 15.65 4.13 -5.66
N ILE A 68 14.60 4.90 -5.96
CA ILE A 68 13.41 4.43 -6.64
C ILE A 68 13.72 4.42 -8.14
N ASP A 69 13.43 3.30 -8.81
CA ASP A 69 13.51 3.24 -10.27
C ASP A 69 12.61 4.35 -10.85
N PRO A 70 13.15 5.23 -11.74
CA PRO A 70 12.41 6.38 -12.27
C PRO A 70 11.05 6.04 -12.89
N LEU A 71 10.89 4.81 -13.40
CA LEU A 71 9.62 4.35 -13.98
C LEU A 71 8.51 4.16 -12.92
N PHE A 72 8.86 4.21 -11.64
CA PHE A 72 7.99 3.96 -10.50
C PHE A 72 8.08 5.04 -9.42
N ASP A 73 8.76 6.17 -9.70
CA ASP A 73 8.84 7.30 -8.77
C ASP A 73 7.51 8.09 -8.79
N PRO A 74 6.67 8.00 -7.73
CA PRO A 74 5.39 8.70 -7.68
C PRO A 74 5.54 10.22 -7.49
N LEU A 75 6.76 10.70 -7.24
CA LEU A 75 7.11 12.11 -7.13
C LEU A 75 7.84 12.62 -8.38
N SER A 76 8.10 11.75 -9.37
CA SER A 76 8.66 12.17 -10.64
C SER A 76 7.65 13.07 -11.36
N SER A 77 8.08 14.29 -11.66
CA SER A 77 7.29 15.26 -12.40
C SER A 77 7.38 14.98 -13.89
N GLU A 78 6.74 13.92 -14.37
CA GLU A 78 6.48 13.73 -15.80
C GLU A 78 5.00 13.47 -16.02
N ASP A 79 4.38 14.38 -16.81
CA ASP A 79 3.03 14.23 -17.41
C ASP A 79 3.01 13.06 -18.42
#